data_AF-A0A3P7LER8-F1
#
_entry.id   AF-A0A3P7LER8-F1
#
_cell.length_a   1.000
_cell.length_b   1.000
_cell.length_c   1.000
_cell.angle_alpha   90.00
_cell.angle_beta   90.00
_cell.angle_gamma   90.00
#
_symmetry.space_group_name_H-M   'P 1'
#
loop_
_entity.id
_entity.type
_entity.pdbx_description
1 polymer ?
#
loop_
_entity_poly.entity_id
_entity_poly.type
_entity_poly.pdbx_seq_one_letter_code
_entity_poly.pdbx_strand_id
1 'polypeptide(L)'
;MDIAERHLLADVDLGNLLYEDKAPFESKNLYPNPGIVFLERNKLSHTSFNYSLSQVPKVREITRWERFARIKGITKHKKARKVWDESSQTWKPRWGKDRIDSNKEKWCIEVPDNADPYEDQFEKATKARNERKAKNEFSRLKNIARSTKKGQAPPVGVQPEADASKNHFNRALEIAKRSDASMGLFSAEVNEQKIASKTE
;
A
#
# COMPACT_ATOMS: atom_id res chain seq x y z
N MET A 1 37.24 -45.12 8.39
CA MET A 1 37.93 -44.29 7.36
C MET A 1 38.94 -43.39 8.05
N ASP A 2 40.09 -43.16 7.43
CA ASP A 2 41.08 -42.21 7.94
C ASP A 2 40.50 -40.80 7.96
N ILE A 3 40.80 -40.04 9.02
CA ILE A 3 40.29 -38.68 9.24
C ILE A 3 40.63 -37.76 8.06
N ALA A 4 41.76 -38.02 7.41
CA ALA A 4 42.24 -37.27 6.24
C ALA A 4 41.37 -37.43 5.00
N GLU A 5 40.55 -38.48 4.86
CA GLU A 5 39.70 -38.71 3.68
C GLU A 5 38.24 -38.27 3.89
N ARG A 6 37.86 -37.92 5.13
CA ARG A 6 36.49 -37.51 5.48
C ARG A 6 36.06 -36.21 4.80
N HIS A 7 37.00 -35.34 4.44
CA HIS A 7 36.73 -34.11 3.70
C HIS A 7 36.14 -34.34 2.31
N LEU A 8 36.32 -35.54 1.72
CA LEU A 8 35.75 -35.91 0.42
C LEU A 8 34.25 -36.19 0.48
N LEU A 9 33.72 -36.47 1.68
CA LEU A 9 32.30 -36.72 1.94
C LEU A 9 31.58 -35.53 2.60
N ALA A 10 32.32 -34.45 2.86
CA ALA A 10 31.78 -33.27 3.53
C ALA A 10 31.24 -32.25 2.53
N ASP A 11 30.07 -31.69 2.85
CA ASP A 11 29.52 -30.55 2.12
C ASP A 11 29.93 -29.25 2.84
N VAL A 12 30.44 -28.28 2.09
CA VAL A 12 30.85 -26.97 2.63
C VAL A 12 29.92 -25.88 2.11
N ASP A 13 29.09 -25.30 2.97
CA ASP A 13 28.30 -24.10 2.67
C ASP A 13 29.07 -22.86 3.13
N LEU A 14 29.87 -22.30 2.22
CA LEU A 14 30.67 -21.09 2.47
C LEU A 14 29.81 -19.83 2.71
N GLY A 15 28.52 -19.85 2.31
CA GLY A 15 27.61 -18.73 2.54
C GLY A 15 27.12 -18.65 3.99
N ASN A 16 26.94 -19.82 4.63
CA ASN A 16 26.57 -19.92 6.05
C ASN A 16 27.76 -20.27 6.96
N LEU A 17 28.96 -20.43 6.41
CA LEU A 17 30.16 -20.92 7.11
C LEU A 17 29.91 -22.28 7.79
N LEU A 18 29.17 -23.16 7.12
CA LEU A 18 28.84 -24.50 7.61
C LEU A 18 29.70 -25.56 6.92
N TYR A 19 30.13 -26.53 7.72
CA TYR A 19 30.82 -27.73 7.28
C TYR A 19 30.02 -28.93 7.76
N GLU A 20 29.35 -29.63 6.85
CA GLU A 20 28.56 -30.82 7.17
C GLU A 20 29.37 -32.08 6.87
N ASP A 21 29.83 -32.77 7.91
CA ASP A 21 30.49 -34.07 7.79
C ASP A 21 29.42 -35.18 7.70
N LYS A 22 29.30 -35.82 6.53
CA LYS A 22 28.35 -36.93 6.30
C LYS A 22 28.93 -38.31 6.64
N ALA A 23 30.16 -38.38 7.16
CA ALA A 23 30.75 -39.65 7.56
C ALA A 23 29.96 -40.31 8.71
N PRO A 24 29.88 -41.65 8.77
CA PRO A 24 29.22 -42.36 9.87
C PRO A 24 29.81 -42.00 11.24
N PHE A 25 28.95 -41.77 12.23
CA PHE A 25 29.36 -41.44 13.59
C PHE A 25 29.98 -42.66 14.28
N GLU A 26 31.29 -42.61 14.52
CA GLU A 26 32.04 -43.66 15.22
C GLU A 26 32.18 -43.29 16.70
N SER A 27 31.56 -44.07 17.59
CA SER A 27 31.46 -43.80 19.04
C SER A 27 32.80 -43.72 19.79
N LYS A 28 33.90 -44.15 19.18
CA LYS A 28 35.25 -44.16 19.77
C LYS A 28 36.00 -42.84 19.59
N ASN A 29 35.55 -41.96 18.70
CA ASN A 29 36.22 -40.71 18.36
C ASN A 29 35.26 -39.55 18.65
N LEU A 30 35.03 -39.29 19.93
CA LEU A 30 33.98 -38.37 20.39
C LEU A 30 34.28 -36.89 20.05
N TYR A 31 35.53 -36.57 19.68
CA TYR A 31 35.96 -35.23 19.28
C TYR A 31 37.06 -35.30 18.20
N PRO A 32 36.70 -35.50 16.91
CA PRO A 32 37.67 -35.32 15.85
C PRO A 32 38.07 -33.83 15.82
N ASN A 33 39.37 -33.54 15.86
CA ASN A 33 39.88 -32.17 15.73
C ASN A 33 39.52 -31.68 14.31
N PRO A 34 38.57 -30.75 14.14
CA PRO A 34 38.17 -30.32 12.80
C PRO A 34 39.34 -29.52 12.22
N GLY A 35 39.90 -29.98 11.11
CA GLY A 35 40.99 -29.27 10.44
C GLY A 35 40.63 -27.81 10.19
N ILE A 36 41.58 -26.89 10.44
CA ILE A 36 41.40 -25.47 10.17
C ILE A 36 41.33 -25.28 8.65
N VAL A 37 40.14 -24.97 8.13
CA VAL A 37 39.94 -24.67 6.70
C VAL A 37 40.28 -23.19 6.46
N PHE A 38 41.30 -22.93 5.64
CA PHE A 38 41.68 -21.57 5.25
C PHE A 38 40.72 -21.02 4.20
N LEU A 39 39.94 -20.00 4.57
CA LEU A 39 39.05 -19.28 3.66
C LEU A 39 39.86 -18.24 2.85
N GLU A 40 39.86 -18.36 1.53
CA GLU A 40 40.33 -17.27 0.67
C GLU A 40 39.34 -16.09 0.77
N ARG A 41 39.87 -14.89 1.11
CA ARG A 41 39.08 -13.67 1.40
C ARG A 41 38.04 -13.25 0.34
N ASN A 42 38.09 -13.79 -0.88
CA ASN A 42 37.24 -13.39 -2.01
C ASN A 42 36.33 -14.50 -2.56
N LYS A 43 36.15 -15.63 -1.84
CA LYS A 43 35.35 -16.78 -2.30
C LYS A 43 34.15 -17.13 -1.40
N LEU A 44 33.52 -16.14 -0.77
CA LEU A 44 32.24 -16.37 -0.09
C LEU A 44 31.13 -16.51 -1.15
N SER A 45 30.48 -17.68 -1.21
CA SER A 45 29.35 -17.94 -2.12
C SER A 45 28.01 -17.53 -1.50
N HIS A 46 26.96 -17.44 -2.31
CA HIS A 46 25.61 -17.29 -1.76
C HIS A 46 25.22 -18.55 -0.97
N THR A 47 24.47 -18.37 0.11
CA THR A 47 23.94 -19.45 0.96
C THR A 47 23.13 -20.46 0.14
N SER A 48 23.40 -21.76 0.29
CA SER A 48 22.61 -22.81 -0.35
C SER A 48 21.19 -22.94 0.24
N PHE A 49 21.04 -22.59 1.52
CA PHE A 49 19.77 -22.64 2.23
C PHE A 49 18.97 -21.34 2.08
N ASN A 50 17.93 -21.37 1.24
CA ASN A 50 17.02 -20.24 1.03
C ASN A 50 15.86 -20.26 2.04
N TYR A 51 16.09 -19.84 3.29
CA TYR A 51 15.01 -19.62 4.25
C TYR A 51 14.46 -18.20 4.11
N SER A 52 13.48 -18.01 3.21
CA SER A 52 12.74 -16.75 3.13
C SER A 52 11.60 -16.74 4.15
N LEU A 53 11.79 -15.99 5.24
CA LEU A 53 10.77 -15.81 6.29
C LEU A 53 9.56 -14.97 5.83
N SER A 54 9.61 -14.38 4.63
CA SER A 54 8.56 -13.52 4.09
C SER A 54 8.17 -13.97 2.69
N GLN A 55 6.85 -14.03 2.44
CA GLN A 55 6.36 -14.37 1.11
C GLN A 55 6.84 -13.36 0.07
N VAL A 56 7.21 -13.85 -1.11
CA VAL A 56 7.57 -13.01 -2.25
C VAL A 56 6.42 -12.03 -2.54
N PRO A 57 6.70 -10.73 -2.69
CA PRO A 57 5.65 -9.74 -2.94
C PRO A 57 4.90 -10.06 -4.23
N LYS A 58 3.58 -10.17 -4.14
CA LYS A 58 2.72 -10.45 -5.29
C LYS A 58 2.69 -9.27 -6.25
N VAL A 59 2.54 -9.56 -7.54
CA VAL A 59 2.34 -8.53 -8.56
C VAL A 59 1.07 -7.76 -8.23
N ARG A 60 1.16 -6.43 -8.22
CA ARG A 60 0.02 -5.55 -7.92
C ARG A 60 -0.99 -5.60 -9.06
N GLU A 61 -2.26 -5.63 -8.70
CA GLU A 61 -3.33 -5.49 -9.70
C GLU A 61 -3.31 -4.11 -10.34
N ILE A 62 -3.55 -4.07 -11.65
CA ILE A 62 -3.59 -2.84 -12.43
C ILE A 62 -4.79 -1.99 -11.97
N THR A 63 -4.52 -0.74 -11.59
CA THR A 63 -5.55 0.22 -11.16
C THR A 63 -6.47 0.63 -12.31
N ARG A 64 -7.65 1.18 -11.99
CA ARG A 64 -8.61 1.64 -13.02
C ARG A 64 -7.99 2.66 -13.98
N TRP A 65 -7.17 3.59 -13.46
CA TRP A 65 -6.51 4.61 -14.27
C TRP A 65 -5.42 4.02 -15.16
N GLU A 66 -4.63 3.07 -14.67
CA GLU A 66 -3.60 2.40 -15.48
C GLU A 66 -4.22 1.57 -16.61
N ARG A 67 -5.35 0.90 -16.37
CA ARG A 67 -6.11 0.21 -17.43
C ARG A 67 -6.54 1.21 -18.51
N PHE A 68 -7.11 2.34 -18.10
CA PHE A 68 -7.52 3.40 -19.02
C PHE A 68 -6.33 4.00 -19.79
N ALA A 69 -5.23 4.29 -19.09
CA ALA A 69 -4.01 4.83 -19.70
C ALA A 69 -3.42 3.87 -20.73
N ARG A 70 -3.42 2.55 -20.47
CA ARG A 70 -2.98 1.54 -21.42
C ARG A 70 -3.87 1.48 -22.66
N ILE A 71 -5.20 1.53 -22.48
CA ILE A 71 -6.16 1.54 -23.59
C ILE A 71 -6.01 2.82 -24.44
N LYS A 72 -5.75 3.97 -23.81
CA LYS A 72 -5.57 5.25 -24.48
C LYS A 72 -4.15 5.52 -24.97
N GLY A 73 -3.19 4.63 -24.71
CA GLY A 73 -1.78 4.83 -25.07
C GLY A 73 -1.11 5.99 -24.32
N ILE A 74 -1.61 6.37 -23.14
CA ILE A 74 -1.06 7.48 -22.35
C ILE A 74 0.24 7.02 -21.67
N THR A 75 1.36 7.58 -22.09
CA THR A 75 2.68 7.31 -21.53
C THR A 75 3.01 8.25 -20.36
N LYS A 76 3.68 7.72 -19.33
CA LYS A 76 4.17 8.52 -18.20
C LYS A 76 5.45 9.26 -18.61
N HIS A 77 5.50 10.57 -18.37
CA HIS A 77 6.70 11.39 -18.56
C HIS A 77 7.11 12.06 -17.26
N LYS A 78 8.42 12.27 -17.08
CA LYS A 78 8.97 12.95 -15.90
C LYS A 78 8.64 14.44 -16.00
N LYS A 79 8.02 14.99 -14.96
CA LYS A 79 7.75 16.43 -14.83
C LYS A 79 8.82 17.09 -13.94
N ALA A 80 9.25 18.30 -14.29
CA ALA A 80 10.20 19.07 -13.49
C ALA A 80 9.59 19.50 -12.14
N ARG A 81 10.44 19.53 -11.10
CA ARG A 81 10.05 19.93 -9.74
C ARG A 81 9.86 21.43 -9.60
N LYS A 82 10.66 22.23 -10.31
CA LYS A 82 10.55 23.70 -10.37
C LYS A 82 9.90 24.12 -11.69
N VAL A 83 9.15 25.21 -11.65
CA VAL A 83 8.46 25.86 -12.75
C VAL A 83 8.84 27.34 -12.71
N TRP A 84 9.11 27.93 -13.87
CA TRP A 84 9.41 29.35 -13.99
C TRP A 84 8.15 30.16 -13.72
N ASP A 85 8.24 31.15 -12.84
CA ASP A 85 7.18 32.11 -12.56
C ASP A 85 7.51 33.43 -13.24
N GLU A 86 6.67 33.83 -14.20
CA GLU A 86 6.86 35.04 -15.01
C GLU A 86 6.76 36.33 -14.18
N SER A 87 5.90 36.32 -13.15
CA SER A 87 5.62 37.50 -12.32
C SER A 87 6.81 37.89 -11.43
N SER A 88 7.43 36.89 -10.80
CA SER A 88 8.58 37.09 -9.92
C SER A 88 9.92 36.88 -10.62
N GLN A 89 9.92 36.42 -11.87
CA GLN A 89 11.12 36.03 -12.63
C GLN A 89 12.01 35.06 -11.84
N THR A 90 11.41 34.09 -11.15
CA THR A 90 12.13 33.09 -10.36
C THR A 90 11.64 31.67 -10.58
N TRP A 91 12.51 30.68 -10.32
CA TRP A 91 12.15 29.27 -10.34
C TRP A 91 11.47 28.85 -9.04
N LYS A 92 10.15 28.72 -9.06
CA LYS A 92 9.36 28.26 -7.92
C LYS A 92 9.06 26.77 -7.98
N PRO A 93 8.91 26.08 -6.84
CA PRO A 93 8.48 24.68 -6.83
C PRO A 93 7.03 24.54 -7.34
N ARG A 94 6.75 23.43 -8.02
CA ARG A 94 5.39 23.06 -8.48
C ARG A 94 4.45 22.71 -7.32
N TRP A 95 5.00 22.19 -6.23
CA TRP A 95 4.26 21.77 -5.05
C TRP A 95 5.11 21.95 -3.79
N GLY A 96 4.47 22.06 -2.63
CA GLY A 96 5.13 22.27 -1.34
C GLY A 96 5.05 23.71 -0.86
N LYS A 97 6.06 24.13 -0.08
CA LYS A 97 6.23 25.50 0.41
C LYS A 97 6.67 26.42 -0.74
N ASP A 98 6.18 27.67 -0.74
CA ASP A 98 6.52 28.73 -1.71
C ASP A 98 6.24 28.32 -3.17
N ARG A 99 5.18 27.52 -3.38
CA ARG A 99 4.80 27.02 -4.70
C ARG A 99 4.17 28.11 -5.56
N ILE A 100 4.25 27.95 -6.87
CA ILE A 100 3.78 28.94 -7.84
C ILE A 100 2.29 29.31 -7.72
N ASP A 101 1.40 28.37 -7.34
CA ASP A 101 -0.06 28.55 -7.30
C ASP A 101 -0.63 28.57 -5.86
N SER A 102 0.05 29.26 -4.95
CA SER A 102 -0.35 29.33 -3.55
C SER A 102 -1.56 30.24 -3.33
N ASN A 103 -2.73 29.67 -3.04
CA ASN A 103 -3.92 30.46 -2.66
C ASN A 103 -3.72 31.35 -1.41
N LYS A 104 -2.75 31.05 -0.54
CA LYS A 104 -2.49 31.82 0.68
C LYS A 104 -1.72 33.12 0.43
N GLU A 105 -0.98 33.17 -0.66
CA GLU A 105 -0.15 34.33 -1.03
C GLU A 105 -0.94 35.34 -1.89
N LYS A 106 -2.13 34.95 -2.36
CA LYS A 106 -3.03 35.83 -3.11
C LYS A 106 -3.69 36.81 -2.16
N TRP A 107 -3.48 38.10 -2.40
CA TRP A 107 -4.06 39.19 -1.61
C TRP A 107 -5.52 39.47 -1.95
N CYS A 108 -5.94 39.22 -3.20
CA CYS A 108 -7.33 39.31 -3.64
C CYS A 108 -7.68 38.17 -4.61
N ILE A 109 -8.96 37.79 -4.64
CA ILE A 109 -9.52 36.89 -5.65
C ILE A 109 -10.74 37.62 -6.24
N GLU A 110 -10.75 37.79 -7.55
CA GLU A 110 -11.88 38.38 -8.26
C GLU A 110 -13.11 37.48 -8.14
N VAL A 111 -14.24 38.07 -7.75
CA VAL A 111 -15.52 37.37 -7.69
C VAL A 111 -16.10 37.32 -9.10
N PRO A 112 -16.40 36.13 -9.65
CA PRO A 112 -17.04 36.02 -10.96
C PRO A 112 -18.44 36.65 -10.95
N ASP A 113 -18.84 37.30 -12.05
CA ASP A 113 -20.14 38.00 -12.17
C ASP A 113 -21.38 37.10 -11.92
N ASN A 114 -21.22 35.78 -12.07
CA ASN A 114 -22.28 34.78 -11.87
C ASN A 114 -22.27 34.14 -10.45
N ALA A 115 -21.37 34.57 -9.56
CA ALA A 115 -21.29 34.04 -8.21
C ALA A 115 -22.12 34.89 -7.23
N ASP A 116 -22.55 34.27 -6.13
CA ASP A 116 -23.21 34.99 -5.04
C ASP A 116 -22.22 36.00 -4.42
N PRO A 117 -22.56 37.31 -4.38
CA PRO A 117 -21.70 38.34 -3.78
C PRO A 117 -21.35 38.10 -2.31
N TYR A 118 -22.14 37.30 -1.59
CA TYR A 118 -21.92 37.01 -0.18
C TYR A 118 -21.05 35.76 0.08
N GLU A 119 -20.61 35.03 -0.95
CA GLU A 119 -19.79 33.82 -0.81
C GLU A 119 -18.29 34.15 -0.74
N ASP A 120 -17.60 33.67 0.32
CA ASP A 120 -16.15 33.76 0.43
C ASP A 120 -15.44 32.84 -0.59
N GLN A 121 -14.80 33.44 -1.58
CA GLN A 121 -14.07 32.74 -2.63
C GLN A 121 -12.85 31.95 -2.10
N PHE A 122 -12.22 32.39 -1.01
CA PHE A 122 -11.11 31.65 -0.40
C PHE A 122 -11.60 30.36 0.28
N GLU A 123 -12.73 30.44 0.96
CA GLU A 123 -13.38 29.28 1.57
C GLU A 123 -13.81 28.29 0.49
N LYS A 124 -14.47 28.77 -0.56
CA LYS A 124 -14.87 27.96 -1.73
C LYS A 124 -13.69 27.24 -2.38
N ALA A 125 -12.59 27.95 -2.62
CA ALA A 125 -11.39 27.35 -3.21
C ALA A 125 -10.76 26.29 -2.27
N THR A 126 -10.85 26.49 -0.96
CA THR A 126 -10.38 25.53 0.04
C THR A 126 -11.29 24.29 0.10
N LYS A 127 -12.61 24.47 0.10
CA LYS A 127 -13.63 23.41 0.01
C LYS A 127 -13.41 22.56 -1.24
N ALA A 128 -13.34 23.19 -2.41
CA ALA A 128 -13.08 22.52 -3.69
C ALA A 128 -11.75 21.75 -3.72
N ARG A 129 -10.70 22.26 -3.05
CA ARG A 129 -9.43 21.53 -2.91
C ARG A 129 -9.58 20.31 -2.01
N ASN A 130 -10.29 20.43 -0.89
CA ASN A 130 -10.51 19.34 0.05
C ASN A 130 -11.38 18.25 -0.59
N GLU A 131 -12.42 18.62 -1.34
CA GLU A 131 -13.24 17.70 -2.12
C GLU A 131 -12.42 16.92 -3.15
N ARG A 132 -11.54 17.60 -3.90
CA ARG A 132 -10.62 16.93 -4.84
C ARG A 132 -9.70 15.92 -4.13
N LYS A 133 -9.19 16.27 -2.94
CA LYS A 133 -8.40 15.34 -2.12
C LYS A 133 -9.23 14.15 -1.64
N ALA A 134 -10.44 14.40 -1.13
CA ALA A 134 -11.36 13.36 -0.68
C ALA A 134 -11.75 12.41 -1.82
N LYS A 135 -12.03 12.93 -3.02
CA LYS A 135 -12.31 12.12 -4.22
C LYS A 135 -11.12 11.25 -4.64
N ASN A 136 -9.90 11.77 -4.52
CA ASN A 136 -8.68 11.00 -4.78
C ASN A 136 -8.52 9.87 -3.77
N GLU A 137 -8.66 10.17 -2.47
CA GLU A 137 -8.55 9.16 -1.41
C GLU A 137 -9.64 8.08 -1.53
N PHE A 138 -10.87 8.49 -1.80
CA PHE A 138 -11.96 7.56 -2.07
C PHE A 138 -11.67 6.66 -3.29
N SER A 139 -11.08 7.21 -4.35
CA SER A 139 -10.67 6.42 -5.52
C SER A 139 -9.50 5.48 -5.19
N ARG A 140 -8.56 5.91 -4.34
CA ARG A 140 -7.46 5.08 -3.82
C ARG A 140 -8.03 3.89 -3.03
N LEU A 141 -8.93 4.15 -2.09
CA LEU A 141 -9.61 3.14 -1.30
C LEU A 141 -10.39 2.16 -2.19
N LYS A 142 -11.08 2.64 -3.23
CA LYS A 142 -11.74 1.77 -4.23
C LYS A 142 -10.77 0.86 -4.97
N ASN A 143 -9.59 1.35 -5.35
CA ASN A 143 -8.59 0.53 -6.02
C ASN A 143 -7.99 -0.51 -5.06
N ILE A 144 -7.71 -0.12 -3.82
CA ILE A 144 -7.25 -1.05 -2.76
C ILE A 144 -8.29 -2.15 -2.56
N ALA A 145 -9.56 -1.78 -2.37
CA ALA A 145 -10.64 -2.72 -2.15
C ALA A 145 -10.84 -3.73 -3.29
N ARG A 146 -10.58 -3.33 -4.55
CA ARG A 146 -10.58 -4.26 -5.69
C ARG A 146 -9.42 -5.25 -5.65
N SER A 147 -8.25 -4.79 -5.23
CA SER A 147 -7.02 -5.60 -5.20
C SER A 147 -6.89 -6.52 -3.99
N THR A 148 -7.55 -6.18 -2.88
CA THR A 148 -7.51 -6.98 -1.66
C THR A 148 -8.57 -8.09 -1.69
N LYS A 149 -8.26 -9.25 -1.10
CA LYS A 149 -9.23 -10.34 -0.93
C LYS A 149 -10.50 -9.85 -0.21
N LYS A 150 -11.67 -10.32 -0.65
CA LYS A 150 -12.97 -10.03 -0.04
C LYS A 150 -12.87 -10.23 1.49
N GLY A 151 -13.15 -9.16 2.26
CA GLY A 151 -13.11 -9.16 3.73
C GLY A 151 -11.90 -8.49 4.38
N GLN A 152 -10.79 -8.26 3.67
CA GLN A 152 -9.58 -7.62 4.22
C GLN A 152 -9.40 -6.14 3.80
N ALA A 153 -10.28 -5.64 2.94
CA ALA A 153 -10.25 -4.26 2.48
C ALA A 153 -10.71 -3.28 3.58
N PRO A 154 -10.12 -2.07 3.67
CA PRO A 154 -10.70 -1.00 4.48
C PRO A 154 -12.12 -0.69 4.00
N PRO A 155 -13.06 -0.35 4.91
CA PRO A 155 -14.45 -0.21 4.55
C PRO A 155 -14.68 1.04 3.68
N VAL A 156 -14.89 0.86 2.38
CA VAL A 156 -15.18 1.95 1.44
C VAL A 156 -16.69 2.17 1.32
N GLY A 157 -17.34 2.60 2.40
CA GLY A 157 -18.79 2.83 2.44
C GLY A 157 -19.64 1.66 1.90
N VAL A 158 -20.86 1.99 1.48
CA VAL A 158 -21.78 1.11 0.75
C VAL A 158 -21.65 1.43 -0.74
N GLN A 159 -21.03 0.54 -1.51
CA GLN A 159 -20.96 0.70 -2.97
C GLN A 159 -22.17 0.00 -3.59
N PRO A 160 -22.87 0.61 -4.57
CA PRO A 160 -23.97 -0.07 -5.25
C PRO A 160 -23.42 -1.35 -5.90
N GLU A 161 -23.95 -2.49 -5.48
CA GLU A 161 -23.71 -3.78 -6.12
C GLU A 161 -24.77 -4.00 -7.21
N ALA A 162 -24.41 -4.71 -8.27
CA ALA A 162 -25.35 -5.05 -9.33
C ALA A 162 -26.45 -6.00 -8.83
N ASP A 163 -26.10 -6.86 -7.85
CA ASP A 163 -27.01 -7.80 -7.23
C ASP A 163 -27.23 -7.43 -5.75
N ALA A 164 -28.48 -7.46 -5.29
CA ALA A 164 -28.81 -7.23 -3.88
C ALA A 164 -28.29 -8.41 -3.03
N SER A 165 -27.11 -8.23 -2.44
CA SER A 165 -26.48 -9.25 -1.59
C SER A 165 -26.83 -9.04 -0.11
N LYS A 166 -27.14 -10.12 0.61
CA LYS A 166 -27.32 -10.11 2.09
C LYS A 166 -26.12 -9.48 2.80
N ASN A 167 -24.91 -9.71 2.27
CA ASN A 167 -23.68 -9.12 2.81
C ASN A 167 -23.61 -7.60 2.60
N HIS A 168 -24.10 -7.12 1.46
CA HIS A 168 -24.20 -5.70 1.15
C HIS A 168 -25.20 -5.02 2.08
N PHE A 169 -26.38 -5.63 2.27
CA PHE A 169 -27.41 -5.13 3.19
C PHE A 169 -26.91 -5.08 4.64
N ASN A 170 -26.32 -6.16 5.14
CA ASN A 170 -25.79 -6.21 6.51
C ASN A 170 -24.70 -5.16 6.74
N ARG A 171 -23.83 -4.94 5.74
CA ARG A 171 -22.82 -3.89 5.78
C ARG A 171 -23.44 -2.50 5.77
N ALA A 172 -24.47 -2.27 4.96
CA ALA A 172 -25.20 -1.01 4.93
C ALA A 172 -25.88 -0.74 6.28
N LEU A 173 -26.47 -1.76 6.89
CA LEU A 173 -27.06 -1.69 8.23
C LEU A 173 -26.01 -1.35 9.30
N GLU A 174 -24.84 -2.01 9.27
CA GLU A 174 -23.74 -1.73 10.21
C GLU A 174 -23.22 -0.29 10.08
N ILE A 175 -23.06 0.18 8.84
CA ILE A 175 -22.66 1.58 8.58
C ILE A 175 -23.74 2.54 9.10
N ALA A 176 -25.01 2.29 8.79
CA ALA A 176 -26.13 3.14 9.22
C ALA A 176 -26.20 3.27 10.75
N LYS A 177 -26.05 2.16 11.49
CA LYS A 177 -26.03 2.14 12.96
C LYS A 177 -24.97 3.06 13.57
N ARG A 178 -23.82 3.23 12.89
CA ARG A 178 -22.70 4.06 13.36
C ARG A 178 -22.62 5.44 12.69
N SER A 179 -23.51 5.75 11.74
CA SER A 179 -23.43 6.99 10.95
C SER A 179 -24.02 8.21 11.66
N ASP A 180 -24.70 8.01 12.78
CA ASP A 180 -25.20 9.11 13.60
C ASP A 180 -24.05 9.83 14.33
N ALA A 181 -24.21 11.12 14.65
CA ALA A 181 -23.20 11.91 15.36
C ALA A 181 -22.86 11.31 16.74
N SER A 182 -23.82 10.57 17.32
CA SER A 182 -23.68 9.83 18.57
C SER A 182 -23.09 8.42 18.40
N MET A 183 -22.65 8.03 17.19
CA MET A 183 -22.20 6.68 16.85
C MET A 183 -23.21 5.57 17.18
N GLY A 184 -24.50 5.92 17.24
CA GLY A 184 -25.60 4.99 17.55
C GLY A 184 -25.98 4.91 19.03
N LEU A 185 -25.39 5.72 19.91
CA LEU A 185 -25.69 5.72 21.35
C LEU A 185 -27.13 6.15 21.66
N PHE A 186 -27.70 7.07 20.87
CA PHE A 186 -29.07 7.59 21.06
C PHE A 186 -30.05 7.09 20.00
N SER A 187 -29.62 6.20 19.11
CA SER A 187 -30.47 5.63 18.08
C SER A 187 -31.36 4.52 18.67
N ALA A 188 -32.62 4.45 18.23
CA ALA A 188 -33.53 3.38 18.67
C ALA A 188 -33.01 2.00 18.25
N GLU A 189 -33.17 1.01 19.13
CA GLU A 189 -32.79 -0.37 18.82
C GLU A 189 -33.61 -0.91 17.66
N VAL A 190 -32.91 -1.36 16.63
CA VAL A 190 -33.52 -1.90 15.41
C VAL A 190 -33.74 -3.40 15.59
N ASN A 191 -34.99 -3.88 15.52
CA ASN A 191 -35.31 -5.30 15.67
C ASN A 191 -34.81 -6.11 14.46
N GLU A 192 -33.69 -6.79 14.65
CA GLU A 192 -32.97 -7.53 13.59
C GLU A 192 -33.75 -8.74 13.05
N GLN A 193 -34.61 -9.35 13.87
CA GLN A 193 -35.40 -10.53 13.47
C GLN A 193 -36.44 -10.18 12.41
N LYS A 194 -37.06 -8.99 12.49
CA LYS A 194 -38.03 -8.51 11.48
C LYS A 194 -37.39 -8.13 10.15
N ILE A 195 -36.07 -7.91 10.13
CA ILE A 195 -35.32 -7.49 8.96
C ILE A 195 -34.84 -8.72 8.17
N ALA A 196 -34.40 -9.76 8.88
CA ALA A 196 -33.99 -11.02 8.28
C ALA A 196 -35.14 -11.74 7.55
N SER A 197 -36.37 -11.67 8.05
CA SER A 197 -37.54 -12.33 7.44
C SER A 197 -38.11 -11.63 6.19
N LYS A 198 -37.71 -10.38 5.92
CA LYS A 198 -38.13 -9.61 4.73
C LYS A 198 -37.12 -9.66 3.58
N THR A 199 -35.94 -10.25 3.81
CA THR A 199 -34.83 -10.30 2.85
C THR A 199 -34.60 -11.69 2.25
N GLU A 200 -35.44 -12.67 2.61
CA GLU A 200 -35.64 -13.94 1.87
C GLU A 200 -36.74 -13.77 0.83
#